data_AF-A0A954J2H9-F1
#
_entry.id   AF-A0A954J2H9-F1
#
_cell.length_a   1.000
_cell.length_b   1.000
_cell.length_c   1.000
_cell.angle_alpha   90.00
_cell.angle_beta   90.00
_cell.angle_gamma   90.00
#
_symmetry.space_group_name_H-M   'P 1'
#
loop_
_entity.id
_entity.type
_entity.pdbx_description
1 polymer ?
#
loop_
_entity_poly.entity_id
_entity_poly.type
_entity_poly.pdbx_seq_one_letter_code
_entity_poly.pdbx_strand_id
1 'polypeptide(L)'
;MKFGGAALRDGAAVRRVCALIAAADRPAVVVSAHHGVTALLQRAAREAAEGRLETDALRVRHRGLLSQLELDPELLNRHFTELFSVLGEVRAKGRLEASELDFVLSFGERMSARIVAACLREQGVAAAPLDAFDLGLVSDSRHGRAKPLPGTGTQLRKSLAEVHGVPVVTGFLARDAQGRLTTLGPNGS
;
A
#
# COMPACT_ATOMS: atom_id res chain seq x y z
N MET A 1 15.63 -0.03 3.31
CA MET A 1 15.08 0.78 4.42
C MET A 1 13.61 0.47 4.58
N LYS A 2 13.10 0.35 5.80
CA LYS A 2 11.67 0.07 6.06
C LYS A 2 11.07 1.20 6.91
N PHE A 3 9.89 1.69 6.51
CA PHE A 3 9.15 2.71 7.24
C PHE A 3 7.74 2.23 7.57
N GLY A 4 7.46 2.07 8.87
CA GLY A 4 6.14 1.72 9.38
C GLY A 4 5.18 2.91 9.42
N GLY A 5 3.90 2.65 9.65
CA GLY A 5 2.86 3.68 9.59
C GLY A 5 3.09 4.86 10.54
N ALA A 6 3.68 4.66 11.72
CA ALA A 6 4.02 5.74 12.65
C ALA A 6 5.08 6.72 12.10
N ALA A 7 6.01 6.24 11.28
CA ALA A 7 6.99 7.07 10.57
C ALA A 7 6.35 7.84 9.41
N LEU A 8 5.17 7.41 8.95
CA LEU A 8 4.42 7.96 7.81
C LEU A 8 3.08 8.57 8.26
N ARG A 9 3.04 9.16 9.45
CA ARG A 9 1.78 9.59 10.10
C ARG A 9 1.16 10.89 9.58
N ASP A 10 1.97 11.78 9.02
CA ASP A 10 1.58 13.13 8.57
C ASP A 10 2.60 13.63 7.53
N GLY A 11 2.31 14.76 6.86
CA GLY A 11 3.15 15.29 5.81
C GLY A 11 4.56 15.66 6.28
N ALA A 12 4.71 16.17 7.50
CA ALA A 12 6.02 16.48 8.07
C ALA A 12 6.85 15.20 8.30
N ALA A 13 6.21 14.11 8.77
CA ALA A 13 6.84 12.81 8.95
C ALA A 13 7.26 12.19 7.62
N VAL A 14 6.40 12.27 6.59
CA VAL A 14 6.74 11.81 5.24
C VAL A 14 7.93 12.60 4.68
N ARG A 15 7.95 13.93 4.80
CA ARG A 15 9.11 14.74 4.36
C ARG A 15 10.41 14.34 5.07
N ARG A 16 10.37 14.08 6.39
CA ARG A 16 11.54 13.57 7.13
C ARG A 16 12.01 12.22 6.59
N VAL A 17 11.08 11.30 6.32
CA VAL A 17 11.40 10.00 5.71
C VAL A 17 12.04 10.17 4.33
N CYS A 18 11.50 11.05 3.48
CA CYS A 18 12.06 11.34 2.16
C CYS A 18 13.49 11.89 2.26
N ALA A 19 13.77 12.79 3.21
CA ALA A 19 15.13 13.30 3.45
C ALA A 19 16.11 12.19 3.86
N LEU A 20 15.69 11.24 4.71
CA LEU A 20 16.51 10.08 5.08
C LEU A 20 16.80 9.16 3.88
N ILE A 21 15.81 8.98 3.01
CA ILE A 21 15.95 8.19 1.79
C ILE A 21 16.91 8.90 0.82
N ALA A 22 16.75 10.21 0.61
CA ALA A 22 17.58 10.99 -0.31
C ALA A 22 19.06 11.03 0.10
N ALA A 23 19.35 10.95 1.40
CA ALA A 23 20.72 10.91 1.93
C ALA A 23 21.36 9.51 1.89
N ALA A 24 20.58 8.45 1.61
CA ALA A 24 21.09 7.09 1.55
C ALA A 24 21.68 6.77 0.18
N ASP A 25 22.75 5.97 0.15
CA ASP A 25 23.32 5.47 -1.10
C ASP A 25 22.47 4.32 -1.67
N ARG A 26 21.91 4.54 -2.86
CA ARG A 26 21.09 3.58 -3.64
C ARG A 26 20.08 2.77 -2.79
N PRO A 27 19.17 3.42 -2.05
CA PRO A 27 18.27 2.70 -1.15
C PRO A 27 17.18 1.95 -1.91
N ALA A 28 16.82 0.77 -1.41
CA ALA A 28 15.50 0.19 -1.66
C ALA A 28 14.60 0.46 -0.44
N VAL A 29 13.38 0.94 -0.68
CA VAL A 29 12.48 1.42 0.37
C VAL A 29 11.25 0.53 0.45
N VAL A 30 10.89 0.12 1.66
CA VAL A 30 9.66 -0.63 1.96
C VAL A 30 8.78 0.25 2.84
N VAL A 31 7.51 0.41 2.49
CA VAL A 31 6.56 1.23 3.23
C VAL A 31 5.32 0.45 3.67
N SER A 32 4.89 0.71 4.90
CA SER A 32 3.55 0.33 5.37
C SER A 32 2.52 1.39 5.00
N ALA A 33 1.24 1.09 5.27
CA ALA A 33 0.17 2.06 5.14
C ALA A 33 0.40 3.26 6.09
N HIS A 34 -0.07 4.44 5.69
CA HIS A 34 -0.05 5.61 6.57
C HIS A 34 -0.78 5.33 7.88
N HIS A 35 -0.32 5.94 8.98
CA HIS A 35 -0.89 5.73 10.31
C HIS A 35 -2.41 5.80 10.30
N GLY A 36 -3.08 4.79 10.86
CA GLY A 36 -4.54 4.68 10.96
C GLY A 36 -5.26 4.19 9.69
N VAL A 37 -4.62 4.19 8.51
CA VAL A 37 -5.31 3.85 7.25
C VAL A 37 -5.76 2.39 7.20
N THR A 38 -4.94 1.44 7.66
CA THR A 38 -5.33 0.01 7.71
C THR A 38 -6.58 -0.20 8.57
N ALA A 39 -6.69 0.49 9.70
CA ALA A 39 -7.85 0.40 10.57
C ALA A 39 -9.11 1.00 9.92
N LEU A 40 -8.96 2.12 9.20
CA LEU A 40 -10.06 2.71 8.43
C LEU A 40 -10.54 1.77 7.30
N LEU A 41 -9.61 1.14 6.57
CA LEU A 41 -9.94 0.16 5.52
C LEU A 41 -10.66 -1.07 6.09
N GLN A 42 -10.17 -1.61 7.22
CA GLN A 42 -10.80 -2.73 7.89
C GLN A 42 -12.21 -2.40 8.37
N ARG A 43 -12.41 -1.19 8.91
CA ARG A 43 -13.73 -0.69 9.30
C ARG A 43 -14.66 -0.56 8.10
N ALA A 44 -14.22 0.10 7.03
CA ALA A 44 -15.00 0.28 5.81
C ALA A 44 -15.43 -1.07 5.19
N ALA A 45 -14.55 -2.06 5.18
CA ALA A 45 -14.88 -3.41 4.69
C ALA A 45 -15.98 -4.09 5.51
N ARG A 46 -15.92 -3.97 6.84
CA ARG A 46 -16.93 -4.54 7.75
C ARG A 46 -18.27 -3.83 7.63
N GLU A 47 -18.25 -2.50 7.64
CA GLU A 47 -19.46 -1.69 7.48
C GLU A 47 -20.11 -1.96 6.11
N ALA A 48 -19.32 -2.13 5.05
CA ALA A 48 -19.83 -2.49 3.73
C ALA A 48 -20.60 -3.81 3.78
N ALA A 49 -20.05 -4.86 4.42
CA ALA A 49 -20.74 -6.14 4.57
C ALA A 49 -22.05 -6.02 5.38
N GLU A 50 -22.17 -5.02 6.24
CA GLU A 50 -23.39 -4.67 6.99
C GLU A 50 -24.33 -3.71 6.24
N GLY A 51 -24.09 -3.46 4.94
CA GLY A 51 -24.93 -2.60 4.11
C GLY A 51 -24.54 -1.12 4.10
N ARG A 52 -23.53 -0.69 4.89
CA ARG A 52 -23.15 0.72 5.05
C ARG A 52 -21.85 1.03 4.30
N LEU A 53 -21.88 2.00 3.41
CA LEU A 53 -20.68 2.42 2.67
C LEU A 53 -20.21 3.79 3.14
N GLU A 54 -19.49 3.81 4.26
CA GLU A 54 -18.88 5.02 4.82
C GLU A 54 -17.39 5.08 4.48
N THR A 55 -16.97 6.05 3.67
CA THR A 55 -15.61 6.13 3.14
C THR A 55 -14.98 7.51 3.22
N ASP A 56 -15.70 8.49 3.78
CA ASP A 56 -15.24 9.87 3.81
C ASP A 56 -13.98 10.01 4.67
N ALA A 57 -13.89 9.26 5.76
CA ALA A 57 -12.70 9.24 6.61
C ALA A 57 -11.43 8.86 5.83
N LEU A 58 -11.50 7.90 4.89
CA LEU A 58 -10.37 7.51 4.05
C LEU A 58 -10.00 8.62 3.06
N ARG A 59 -10.99 9.24 2.41
CA ARG A 59 -10.78 10.35 1.47
C ARG A 59 -10.20 11.57 2.18
N VAL A 60 -10.80 11.99 3.29
CA VAL A 60 -10.34 13.13 4.10
C VAL A 60 -8.92 12.91 4.59
N ARG A 61 -8.61 11.71 5.10
CA ARG A 61 -7.27 11.36 5.57
C ARG A 61 -6.21 11.51 4.47
N HIS A 62 -6.46 10.97 3.28
CA HIS A 62 -5.49 11.04 2.18
C HIS A 62 -5.44 12.43 1.54
N ARG A 63 -6.57 13.11 1.32
CA ARG A 63 -6.58 14.49 0.80
C ARG A 63 -5.85 15.46 1.71
N GLY A 64 -6.02 15.32 3.02
CA GLY A 64 -5.26 16.11 4.00
C GLY A 64 -3.76 15.86 3.91
N LEU A 65 -3.35 14.60 3.73
CA LEU A 65 -1.93 14.25 3.58
C LEU A 65 -1.35 14.76 2.25
N LEU A 66 -2.06 14.59 1.13
CA LEU A 66 -1.65 15.11 -0.17
C LEU A 66 -1.50 16.63 -0.13
N SER A 67 -2.46 17.34 0.48
CA SER A 67 -2.40 18.79 0.65
C SER A 67 -1.22 19.23 1.52
N GLN A 68 -0.95 18.56 2.64
CA GLN A 68 0.22 18.86 3.48
C GLN A 68 1.56 18.69 2.73
N LEU A 69 1.60 17.79 1.75
CA LEU A 69 2.76 17.48 0.93
C LEU A 69 2.79 18.26 -0.38
N GLU A 70 1.79 19.09 -0.66
CA GLU A 70 1.64 19.85 -1.90
C GLU A 70 1.62 18.95 -3.16
N LEU A 71 1.09 17.73 -3.00
CA LEU A 71 0.96 16.76 -4.09
C LEU A 71 -0.37 16.93 -4.83
N ASP A 72 -0.40 16.43 -6.06
CA ASP A 72 -1.61 16.37 -6.89
C ASP A 72 -2.78 15.71 -6.11
N PRO A 73 -3.91 16.41 -5.90
CA PRO A 73 -5.08 15.86 -5.23
C PRO A 73 -5.67 14.63 -5.94
N GLU A 74 -5.39 14.44 -7.23
CA GLU A 74 -5.89 13.34 -8.05
C GLU A 74 -4.97 12.10 -8.06
N LEU A 75 -3.80 12.17 -7.42
CA LEU A 75 -2.78 11.11 -7.40
C LEU A 75 -3.35 9.71 -7.09
N LEU A 76 -4.38 9.64 -6.25
CA LEU A 76 -4.98 8.40 -5.76
C LEU A 76 -6.37 8.09 -6.35
N ASN A 77 -6.86 8.85 -7.33
CA ASN A 77 -8.21 8.69 -7.87
C ASN A 77 -8.48 7.26 -8.37
N ARG A 78 -7.53 6.67 -9.09
CA ARG A 78 -7.63 5.27 -9.56
C ARG A 78 -7.81 4.29 -8.40
N HIS A 79 -7.00 4.41 -7.35
CA HIS A 79 -7.05 3.53 -6.18
C HIS A 79 -8.34 3.68 -5.40
N PHE A 80 -8.85 4.90 -5.29
CA PHE A 80 -10.14 5.16 -4.68
C PHE A 80 -11.29 4.54 -5.50
N THR A 81 -11.29 4.69 -6.82
CA THR A 81 -12.29 4.07 -7.69
C THR A 81 -12.29 2.54 -7.53
N GLU A 82 -11.12 1.91 -7.56
CA GLU A 82 -10.97 0.46 -7.38
C GLU A 82 -11.43 0.01 -5.99
N LEU A 83 -11.05 0.74 -4.93
CA LEU A 83 -11.49 0.48 -3.56
C LEU A 83 -13.01 0.58 -3.40
N PHE A 84 -13.64 1.60 -3.97
CA PHE A 84 -15.10 1.76 -3.86
C PHE A 84 -15.87 0.75 -4.68
N SER A 85 -15.31 0.27 -5.80
CA SER A 85 -15.89 -0.85 -6.54
C SER A 85 -15.99 -2.08 -5.66
N VAL A 86 -14.86 -2.53 -5.08
CA VAL A 86 -14.87 -3.74 -4.23
C VAL A 86 -15.72 -3.58 -2.98
N LEU A 87 -15.72 -2.41 -2.33
CA LEU A 87 -16.61 -2.17 -1.18
C LEU A 87 -18.09 -2.18 -1.59
N GLY A 88 -18.41 -1.70 -2.79
CA GLY A 88 -19.75 -1.78 -3.37
C GLY A 88 -20.20 -3.22 -3.62
N GLU A 89 -19.30 -4.07 -4.11
CA GLU A 89 -19.52 -5.51 -4.31
C GLU A 89 -19.74 -6.23 -2.98
N VAL A 90 -18.87 -6.00 -1.98
CA VAL A 90 -19.02 -6.54 -0.62
C VAL A 90 -20.37 -6.14 -0.02
N ARG A 91 -20.79 -4.89 -0.23
CA ARG A 91 -22.10 -4.39 0.22
C ARG A 91 -23.25 -5.09 -0.46
N ALA A 92 -23.24 -5.19 -1.79
CA ALA A 92 -24.30 -5.86 -2.55
C ALA A 92 -24.44 -7.33 -2.14
N LYS A 93 -23.33 -7.96 -1.77
CA LYS A 93 -23.24 -9.35 -1.35
C LYS A 93 -23.64 -9.58 0.11
N GLY A 94 -23.54 -8.57 0.96
CA GLY A 94 -23.89 -8.64 2.39
C GLY A 94 -22.96 -9.54 3.24
N ARG A 95 -21.77 -9.85 2.73
CA ARG A 95 -20.74 -10.62 3.46
C ARG A 95 -19.35 -10.29 2.93
N LEU A 96 -18.36 -10.37 3.82
CA LEU A 96 -16.95 -10.12 3.52
C LEU A 96 -16.15 -11.43 3.50
N GLU A 97 -15.53 -11.75 2.38
CA GLU A 97 -14.58 -12.86 2.25
C GLU A 97 -13.16 -12.44 2.65
N ALA A 98 -12.34 -13.42 3.03
CA ALA A 98 -10.95 -13.17 3.42
C ALA A 98 -10.10 -12.57 2.28
N SER A 99 -10.34 -13.01 1.04
CA SER A 99 -9.69 -12.47 -0.17
C SER A 99 -10.10 -11.02 -0.45
N GLU A 100 -11.38 -10.69 -0.29
CA GLU A 100 -11.91 -9.33 -0.42
C GLU A 100 -11.30 -8.42 0.65
N LEU A 101 -11.18 -8.91 1.89
CA LEU A 101 -10.51 -8.17 2.97
C LEU A 101 -9.04 -7.92 2.64
N ASP A 102 -8.28 -8.93 2.21
CA ASP A 102 -6.88 -8.76 1.80
C ASP A 102 -6.75 -7.69 0.71
N PHE A 103 -7.61 -7.75 -0.30
CA PHE A 103 -7.64 -6.78 -1.39
C PHE A 103 -7.96 -5.36 -0.90
N VAL A 104 -8.96 -5.19 -0.02
CA VAL A 104 -9.28 -3.88 0.59
C VAL A 104 -8.11 -3.35 1.43
N LEU A 105 -7.49 -4.19 2.26
CA LEU A 105 -6.37 -3.77 3.10
C LEU A 105 -5.13 -3.38 2.27
N SER A 106 -4.98 -3.96 1.08
CA SER A 106 -3.86 -3.65 0.18
C SER A 106 -3.75 -2.17 -0.20
N PHE A 107 -4.88 -1.47 -0.28
CA PHE A 107 -4.92 -0.07 -0.71
C PHE A 107 -4.11 0.83 0.22
N GLY A 108 -3.98 0.49 1.50
CA GLY A 108 -3.21 1.29 2.45
C GLY A 108 -1.75 1.43 2.04
N GLU A 109 -1.10 0.32 1.67
CA GLU A 109 0.31 0.33 1.25
C GLU A 109 0.48 0.78 -0.20
N ARG A 110 -0.45 0.38 -1.09
CA ARG A 110 -0.44 0.81 -2.49
C ARG A 110 -0.50 2.33 -2.60
N MET A 111 -1.37 2.98 -1.84
CA MET A 111 -1.47 4.46 -1.79
C MET A 111 -0.24 5.07 -1.11
N SER A 112 0.25 4.47 -0.02
CA SER A 112 1.44 4.95 0.71
C SER A 112 2.70 4.98 -0.16
N ALA A 113 2.97 3.90 -0.91
CA ALA A 113 4.11 3.83 -1.83
C ALA A 113 4.07 4.95 -2.87
N ARG A 114 2.88 5.27 -3.39
CA ARG A 114 2.67 6.32 -4.39
C ARG A 114 2.84 7.72 -3.82
N ILE A 115 2.34 7.97 -2.61
CA ILE A 115 2.56 9.24 -1.91
C ILE A 115 4.05 9.47 -1.63
N VAL A 116 4.74 8.46 -1.09
CA VAL A 116 6.17 8.59 -0.75
C VAL A 116 7.02 8.77 -2.02
N ALA A 117 6.75 8.02 -3.08
CA ALA A 117 7.45 8.19 -4.36
C ALA A 117 7.18 9.56 -5.00
N ALA A 118 5.95 10.07 -4.93
CA ALA A 118 5.62 11.41 -5.44
C ALA A 118 6.34 12.51 -4.63
N CYS A 119 6.36 12.39 -3.30
CA CYS A 119 7.09 13.32 -2.43
C CYS A 119 8.62 13.32 -2.69
N LEU A 120 9.21 12.15 -2.98
CA LEU A 120 10.61 12.06 -3.41
C LEU A 120 10.87 12.80 -4.73
N ARG A 121 9.96 12.67 -5.70
CA ARG A 121 10.08 13.32 -7.00
C ARG A 121 9.98 14.84 -6.92
N GLU A 122 9.09 15.37 -6.07
CA GLU A 122 9.03 16.81 -5.76
C GLU A 122 10.35 17.34 -5.17
N GLN A 123 11.13 16.48 -4.52
CA GLN A 123 12.45 16.79 -3.98
C GLN A 123 13.60 16.52 -4.97
N GLY A 124 13.29 16.26 -6.24
CA GLY A 124 14.27 15.99 -7.28
C GLY A 124 14.87 14.57 -7.25
N VAL A 125 14.34 13.67 -6.42
CA VAL A 125 14.79 12.27 -6.34
C VAL A 125 13.93 11.41 -7.25
N ALA A 126 14.54 10.83 -8.30
CA ALA A 126 13.88 9.83 -9.13
C ALA A 126 13.47 8.63 -8.26
N ALA A 127 12.17 8.34 -8.19
CA ALA A 127 11.61 7.27 -7.38
C ALA A 127 10.52 6.53 -8.16
N ALA A 128 10.32 5.24 -7.89
CA ALA A 128 9.33 4.38 -8.53
C ALA A 128 8.46 3.69 -7.46
N PRO A 129 7.13 3.94 -7.41
CA PRO A 129 6.23 3.19 -6.54
C PRO A 129 5.97 1.82 -7.16
N LEU A 130 6.14 0.76 -6.36
CA LEU A 130 6.04 -0.62 -6.80
C LEU A 130 5.19 -1.41 -5.82
N ASP A 131 4.29 -2.22 -6.35
CA ASP A 131 3.57 -3.20 -5.56
C ASP A 131 4.40 -4.50 -5.53
N ALA A 132 4.67 -5.06 -4.35
CA ALA A 132 5.66 -6.14 -4.21
C ALA A 132 5.29 -7.40 -5.00
N PHE A 133 3.99 -7.64 -5.23
CA PHE A 133 3.51 -8.73 -6.07
C PHE A 133 3.89 -8.58 -7.54
N ASP A 134 4.04 -7.35 -8.06
CA ASP A 134 4.47 -7.11 -9.44
C ASP A 134 5.98 -7.38 -9.61
N LEU A 135 6.73 -7.39 -8.50
CA LEU A 135 8.15 -7.77 -8.45
C LEU A 135 8.35 -9.28 -8.25
N GLY A 136 7.27 -10.06 -8.22
CA GLY A 136 7.30 -11.51 -8.08
C GLY A 136 7.16 -12.03 -6.65
N LEU A 137 6.64 -11.22 -5.71
CA LEU A 137 6.29 -11.72 -4.37
C LEU A 137 5.08 -12.65 -4.42
N VAL A 138 5.34 -13.96 -4.44
CA VAL A 138 4.31 -15.01 -4.45
C VAL A 138 4.15 -15.61 -3.05
N SER A 139 2.90 -15.88 -2.63
CA SER A 139 2.58 -16.52 -1.36
C SER A 139 1.67 -17.75 -1.54
N ASP A 140 1.41 -18.47 -0.45
CA ASP A 140 0.27 -19.37 -0.37
C ASP A 140 -1.07 -18.59 -0.30
N SER A 141 -2.20 -19.29 -0.44
CA SER A 141 -3.55 -18.70 -0.45
C SER A 141 -4.18 -18.54 0.95
N ARG A 142 -3.38 -18.52 2.02
CA ARG A 142 -3.91 -18.36 3.39
C ARG A 142 -4.17 -16.89 3.69
N HIS A 143 -5.21 -16.34 3.07
CA HIS A 143 -5.61 -14.94 3.21
C HIS A 143 -5.61 -14.44 4.67
N GLY A 144 -5.11 -13.22 4.86
CA GLY A 144 -4.89 -12.59 6.17
C GLY A 144 -3.61 -13.01 6.90
N ARG A 145 -2.91 -14.08 6.46
CA ARG A 145 -1.69 -14.62 7.09
C ARG A 145 -0.86 -15.48 6.13
N ALA A 146 -0.83 -15.07 4.87
CA ALA A 146 -0.17 -15.83 3.83
C ALA A 146 1.33 -15.91 4.09
N LYS A 147 1.98 -16.97 3.65
CA LYS A 147 3.44 -17.08 3.72
C LYS A 147 4.06 -17.00 2.33
N PRO A 148 5.16 -16.24 2.14
CA PRO A 148 5.88 -16.23 0.88
C PRO A 148 6.32 -17.65 0.49
N LEU A 149 6.22 -17.98 -0.79
CA LEU A 149 6.71 -19.24 -1.31
C LEU A 149 8.24 -19.22 -1.44
N PRO A 150 8.92 -20.38 -1.30
CA PRO A 150 10.35 -20.49 -1.52
C PRO A 150 10.78 -19.95 -2.90
N GLY A 151 11.97 -19.33 -2.98
CA GLY A 151 12.55 -18.82 -4.24
C GLY A 151 12.11 -17.40 -4.64
N THR A 152 11.02 -16.90 -4.07
CA THR A 152 10.50 -15.54 -4.29
C THR A 152 11.53 -14.42 -4.10
N GLY A 153 12.43 -14.57 -3.11
CA GLY A 153 13.46 -13.57 -2.81
C GLY A 153 14.45 -13.32 -3.96
N THR A 154 14.76 -14.34 -4.77
CA THR A 154 15.66 -14.21 -5.92
C THR A 154 15.00 -13.37 -7.02
N GLN A 155 13.73 -13.64 -7.30
CA GLN A 155 12.95 -12.91 -8.31
C GLN A 155 12.77 -11.43 -7.92
N LEU A 156 12.53 -11.17 -6.63
CA LEU A 156 12.43 -9.81 -6.09
C LEU A 156 13.72 -9.02 -6.30
N ARG A 157 14.87 -9.61 -5.96
CA ARG A 157 16.18 -8.95 -6.15
C ARG A 157 16.47 -8.65 -7.61
N LYS A 158 16.16 -9.59 -8.51
CA LYS A 158 16.32 -9.40 -9.95
C LYS A 158 15.43 -8.25 -10.45
N SER A 159 14.15 -8.27 -10.11
CA SER A 159 13.20 -7.24 -10.54
C SER A 159 13.56 -5.86 -9.99
N LEU A 160 14.04 -5.77 -8.74
CA LEU A 160 14.49 -4.52 -8.13
C LEU A 160 15.76 -3.95 -8.78
N ALA A 161 16.65 -4.79 -9.30
CA ALA A 161 17.87 -4.33 -9.95
C ALA A 161 17.60 -3.58 -11.27
N GLU A 162 16.46 -3.87 -11.91
CA GLU A 162 16.02 -3.23 -13.16
C GLU A 162 15.23 -1.93 -12.93
N VAL A 163 14.97 -1.56 -11.68
CA VAL A 163 14.21 -0.35 -11.36
C VAL A 163 15.10 0.88 -11.51
N HIS A 164 14.66 1.81 -12.36
CA HIS A 164 15.26 3.14 -12.44
C HIS A 164 14.79 4.03 -11.27
N GLY A 165 15.75 4.65 -10.58
CA GLY A 165 15.49 5.47 -9.39
C GLY A 165 15.32 4.65 -8.11
N VAL A 166 14.86 5.30 -7.05
CA VAL A 166 14.61 4.66 -5.75
C VAL A 166 13.33 3.81 -5.81
N PRO A 167 13.40 2.47 -5.66
CA PRO A 167 12.21 1.66 -5.55
C PRO A 167 11.54 1.89 -4.20
N VAL A 168 10.25 2.25 -4.22
CA VAL A 168 9.37 2.40 -3.06
C VAL A 168 8.31 1.31 -3.11
N VAL A 169 8.51 0.26 -2.32
CA VAL A 169 7.81 -1.01 -2.41
C VAL A 169 6.81 -1.17 -1.26
N THR A 170 5.62 -1.71 -1.55
CA THR A 170 4.67 -2.14 -0.52
C THR A 170 5.27 -3.27 0.35
N GLY A 171 5.11 -3.22 1.68
CA GLY A 171 5.75 -4.19 2.57
C GLY A 171 5.03 -5.52 2.76
N PHE A 172 3.71 -5.54 2.66
CA PHE A 172 2.87 -6.60 3.22
C PHE A 172 2.07 -7.40 2.19
N LEU A 173 2.25 -7.08 0.90
CA LEU A 173 1.36 -7.53 -0.17
C LEU A 173 2.03 -8.56 -1.06
N ALA A 174 1.35 -9.67 -1.31
CA ALA A 174 1.77 -10.72 -2.22
C ALA A 174 0.62 -11.07 -3.18
N ARG A 175 0.89 -11.99 -4.10
CA ARG A 175 -0.15 -12.72 -4.83
C ARG A 175 0.00 -14.20 -4.61
N ASP A 176 -1.11 -14.93 -4.54
CA ASP A 176 -1.04 -16.38 -4.60
C ASP A 176 -0.83 -16.89 -6.04
N ALA A 177 -0.69 -18.20 -6.20
CA ALA A 177 -0.50 -18.83 -7.51
C ALA A 177 -1.71 -18.66 -8.47
N GLN A 178 -2.87 -18.24 -7.95
CA GLN A 178 -4.06 -17.92 -8.75
C GLN A 178 -4.13 -16.42 -9.08
N GLY A 179 -3.12 -15.64 -8.70
CA GLY A 179 -3.04 -14.20 -8.97
C GLY A 179 -3.89 -13.34 -8.01
N ARG A 180 -4.47 -13.93 -6.96
CA ARG A 180 -5.26 -13.20 -5.97
C ARG A 180 -4.34 -12.50 -5.00
N LEU A 181 -4.68 -11.26 -4.64
CA LEU A 181 -3.92 -10.50 -3.67
C LEU A 181 -4.03 -11.17 -2.29
N THR A 182 -2.89 -11.31 -1.64
CA THR A 182 -2.77 -11.86 -0.29
C THR A 182 -2.03 -10.91 0.62
N THR A 183 -2.34 -10.99 1.90
CA THR A 183 -1.60 -10.29 2.94
C THR A 183 -0.82 -11.26 3.84
N LEU A 184 0.40 -10.89 4.24
CA LEU A 184 1.34 -11.81 4.91
C LEU A 184 1.12 -12.03 6.44
N GLY A 185 0.00 -11.54 7.02
CA GLY A 185 -0.25 -11.43 8.47
C GLY A 185 0.44 -10.30 9.27
N PRO A 186 -0.10 -9.86 10.43
CA PRO A 186 0.53 -8.82 11.25
C PRO A 186 2.00 -9.15 11.52
N ASN A 187 2.90 -8.18 11.22
CA ASN A 187 4.37 -8.30 11.15
C ASN A 187 4.97 -8.77 9.81
N GLY A 188 4.19 -8.91 8.73
CA GLY A 188 4.71 -9.34 7.43
C GLY A 188 5.40 -8.27 6.58
N SER A 189 5.56 -7.04 7.09
CA SER A 189 6.29 -5.95 6.40
C SER A 189 7.75 -5.85 6.83
#